data_AF-A0A5C7QN68-F1
#
_entry.id   AF-A0A5C7QN68-F1
#
_cell.length_a   1.000
_cell.length_b   1.000
_cell.length_c   1.000
_cell.angle_alpha   90.00
_cell.angle_beta   90.00
_cell.angle_gamma   90.00
#
_symmetry.space_group_name_H-M   'P 1'
#
loop_
_entity.id
_entity.type
_entity.pdbx_description
1 polymer ?
#
loop_
_entity_poly.entity_id
_entity_poly.type
_entity_poly.pdbx_seq_one_letter_code
_entity_poly.pdbx_strand_id
1 'polypeptide(L)'
;MTLNRRQFLAAVAATAATSAPIAFAAEDRAKPDEARAMLAKAIAHVKAVGKDKALADFMVKPGPWVDRDLYITVYDMNGKTLAHGANPRMVGKDNLNLQDANGKFHVKERLDIVKAKGKGQQEFAFLNPMTKQIEPKLMFFEKIDDIVVACGSYKAG
;
A
#
# COMPACT_ATOMS: atom_id res chain seq x y z
N MET A 1 53.50 46.95 29.27
CA MET A 1 54.56 45.93 29.06
C MET A 1 54.56 45.08 30.32
N THR A 2 54.19 43.80 30.34
CA THR A 2 54.25 42.73 29.34
C THR A 2 53.17 41.68 29.68
N LEU A 3 52.46 41.19 28.66
CA LEU A 3 51.63 39.98 28.73
C LEU A 3 52.54 38.75 28.92
N ASN A 4 52.07 37.72 29.65
CA ASN A 4 52.21 36.37 29.11
C ASN A 4 51.16 35.37 29.61
N ARG A 5 50.79 34.53 28.65
CA ARG A 5 49.66 33.61 28.52
C ARG A 5 50.20 32.18 28.59
N ARG A 6 49.50 31.27 29.28
CA ARG A 6 49.47 29.79 29.10
C ARG A 6 48.62 29.20 30.25
N GLN A 7 47.36 28.78 30.03
CA GLN A 7 46.93 27.43 29.57
C GLN A 7 47.24 26.34 30.63
N PHE A 8 46.39 25.40 31.03
CA PHE A 8 45.13 24.79 30.59
C PHE A 8 44.60 23.97 31.79
N LEU A 9 43.28 23.76 31.90
CA LEU A 9 42.64 22.43 32.04
C LEU A 9 41.13 22.61 32.12
N ALA A 10 40.48 22.36 30.99
CA ALA A 10 39.04 22.34 30.84
C ALA A 10 38.48 21.02 31.37
N ALA A 11 37.50 21.09 32.26
CA ALA A 11 36.64 19.96 32.62
C ALA A 11 35.33 20.12 31.85
N VAL A 12 35.12 19.32 30.81
CA VAL A 12 33.82 19.15 30.17
C VAL A 12 33.54 17.65 30.15
N ALA A 13 32.75 17.19 31.11
CA ALA A 13 32.15 15.87 31.07
C ALA A 13 30.98 15.93 30.09
N ALA A 14 31.16 15.41 28.87
CA ALA A 14 30.09 15.27 27.90
C ALA A 14 29.33 13.96 28.18
N THR A 15 28.20 14.05 28.87
CA THR A 15 27.20 12.97 28.90
C THR A 15 26.51 12.91 27.53
N ALA A 16 26.92 11.98 26.69
CA ALA A 16 26.20 11.66 25.46
C ALA A 16 24.93 10.87 25.83
N ALA A 17 23.79 11.56 25.87
CA ALA A 17 22.49 10.92 25.94
C ALA A 17 22.24 10.18 24.62
N THR A 18 22.25 8.85 24.65
CA THR A 18 21.87 8.02 23.50
C THR A 18 20.36 8.15 23.29
N SER A 19 19.94 9.04 22.40
CA SER A 19 18.58 9.01 21.86
C SER A 19 18.46 7.79 20.95
N ALA A 20 17.90 6.70 21.45
CA ALA A 20 17.49 5.59 20.60
C ALA A 20 16.44 6.12 19.59
N PRO A 21 16.58 5.82 18.28
CA PRO A 21 15.56 6.21 17.32
C PRO A 21 14.28 5.48 17.65
N ILE A 22 13.18 6.22 17.77
CA ILE A 22 11.90 5.63 18.09
C ILE A 22 11.40 4.86 16.86
N ALA A 23 11.37 3.53 16.97
CA ALA A 23 10.91 2.62 15.92
C ALA A 23 9.37 2.64 15.82
N PHE A 24 8.77 3.77 15.41
CA PHE A 24 7.32 3.90 15.24
C PHE A 24 6.77 3.32 13.92
N ALA A 25 7.60 2.73 13.05
CA ALA A 25 7.19 2.42 11.68
C ALA A 25 6.78 0.96 11.40
N ALA A 26 7.07 0.02 12.31
CA ALA A 26 6.86 -1.41 12.08
C ALA A 26 5.57 -1.97 12.70
N GLU A 27 5.12 -1.42 13.84
CA GLU A 27 4.00 -2.00 14.60
C GLU A 27 2.60 -1.63 14.06
N ASP A 28 2.48 -0.53 13.31
CA ASP A 28 1.19 -0.03 12.79
C ASP A 28 0.86 -0.45 11.36
N ARG A 29 1.57 -1.41 10.75
CA ARG A 29 1.28 -1.87 9.38
C ARG A 29 0.27 -3.00 9.36
N ALA A 30 -0.55 -3.06 8.31
CA ALA A 30 -1.45 -4.19 8.17
C ALA A 30 -0.71 -5.45 7.73
N LYS A 31 -1.22 -6.61 8.18
CA LYS A 31 -0.69 -7.93 7.89
C LYS A 31 -1.36 -8.53 6.65
N PRO A 32 -0.71 -9.51 5.97
CA PRO A 32 -1.30 -10.21 4.83
C PRO A 32 -2.66 -10.84 5.11
N ASP A 33 -2.90 -11.32 6.33
CA ASP A 33 -4.19 -11.93 6.72
C ASP A 33 -5.30 -10.90 6.82
N GLU A 34 -4.99 -9.68 7.24
CA GLU A 34 -5.94 -8.56 7.28
C GLU A 34 -6.32 -8.12 5.85
N ALA A 35 -5.36 -8.11 4.92
CA ALA A 35 -5.62 -7.86 3.51
C ALA A 35 -6.53 -8.93 2.88
N ARG A 36 -6.30 -10.22 3.20
CA ARG A 36 -7.18 -11.32 2.76
C ARG A 36 -8.58 -11.19 3.35
N ALA A 37 -8.70 -10.84 4.63
CA ALA A 37 -9.98 -10.63 5.28
C ALA A 37 -10.75 -9.44 4.67
N MET A 38 -10.07 -8.33 4.38
CA MET A 38 -10.70 -7.17 3.72
C MET A 38 -11.13 -7.50 2.28
N LEU A 39 -10.32 -8.26 1.53
CA LEU A 39 -10.71 -8.74 0.20
C LEU A 39 -11.98 -9.60 0.26
N ALA A 40 -12.05 -10.56 1.19
CA ALA A 40 -13.22 -11.41 1.35
C ALA A 40 -14.48 -10.58 1.66
N LYS A 41 -14.38 -9.59 2.55
CA LYS A 41 -15.46 -8.64 2.84
C LYS A 41 -15.87 -7.83 1.60
N ALA A 42 -14.91 -7.37 0.81
CA ALA A 42 -15.18 -6.59 -0.40
C ALA A 42 -15.88 -7.43 -1.48
N ILE A 43 -15.46 -8.68 -1.68
CA ILE A 43 -16.14 -9.62 -2.59
C ILE A 43 -17.58 -9.87 -2.13
N ALA A 44 -17.81 -10.10 -0.83
CA ALA A 44 -19.14 -10.27 -0.28
C ALA A 44 -20.00 -9.01 -0.47
N HIS A 45 -19.40 -7.82 -0.32
CA HIS A 45 -20.08 -6.55 -0.55
C HIS A 45 -20.50 -6.37 -2.00
N VAL A 46 -19.61 -6.63 -2.97
CA VAL A 46 -19.96 -6.61 -4.41
C VAL A 46 -21.15 -7.53 -4.70
N LYS A 47 -21.16 -8.74 -4.14
CA LYS A 47 -22.27 -9.69 -4.30
C LYS A 47 -23.59 -9.18 -3.70
N ALA A 48 -23.51 -8.45 -2.58
CA ALA A 48 -24.68 -7.98 -1.85
C ALA A 48 -25.33 -6.73 -2.45
N VAL A 49 -24.51 -5.77 -2.91
CA VAL A 49 -25.00 -4.44 -3.35
C VAL A 49 -24.86 -4.20 -4.85
N GLY A 50 -24.23 -5.12 -5.58
CA GLY A 50 -23.93 -4.97 -6.99
C GLY A 50 -22.69 -4.13 -7.26
N LYS A 51 -22.18 -4.23 -8.50
CA LYS A 51 -20.92 -3.62 -8.93
C LYS A 51 -20.88 -2.10 -8.69
N ASP A 52 -21.82 -1.36 -9.26
CA ASP A 52 -21.73 0.11 -9.29
C ASP A 52 -21.77 0.73 -7.89
N LYS A 53 -22.65 0.22 -7.02
CA LYS A 53 -22.72 0.66 -5.63
C LYS A 53 -21.46 0.28 -4.85
N ALA A 54 -20.95 -0.94 -5.02
CA ALA A 54 -19.73 -1.37 -4.34
C ALA A 54 -18.51 -0.52 -4.75
N LEU A 55 -18.36 -0.22 -6.04
CA LEU A 55 -17.30 0.67 -6.55
C LEU A 55 -17.36 2.06 -5.89
N ALA A 56 -18.56 2.64 -5.78
CA ALA A 56 -18.75 3.92 -5.10
C ALA A 56 -18.39 3.81 -3.60
N ASP A 57 -18.88 2.77 -2.91
CA ASP A 57 -18.63 2.57 -1.49
C ASP A 57 -17.13 2.42 -1.18
N PHE A 58 -16.36 1.73 -2.03
CA PHE A 58 -14.90 1.56 -1.89
C PHE A 58 -14.11 2.87 -1.97
N MET A 59 -14.73 3.95 -2.44
CA MET A 59 -14.10 5.27 -2.59
C MET A 59 -14.44 6.24 -1.45
N VAL A 60 -15.42 5.91 -0.59
CA VAL A 60 -15.87 6.78 0.51
C VAL A 60 -14.91 6.76 1.70
N LYS A 61 -14.65 7.94 2.28
CA LYS A 61 -13.84 8.12 3.49
C LYS A 61 -14.51 9.10 4.47
N PRO A 62 -14.52 8.82 5.78
CA PRO A 62 -14.09 7.56 6.40
C PRO A 62 -15.04 6.41 6.01
N GLY A 63 -14.53 5.17 6.06
CA GLY A 63 -15.30 4.00 5.67
C GLY A 63 -14.53 2.70 5.95
N PRO A 64 -15.18 1.53 5.88
CA PRO A 64 -14.58 0.26 6.26
C PRO A 64 -13.59 -0.30 5.21
N TRP A 65 -13.42 0.39 4.09
CA TRP A 65 -12.65 -0.07 2.93
C TRP A 65 -11.24 0.51 2.84
N VAL A 66 -10.85 1.29 3.84
CA VAL A 66 -9.50 1.80 4.05
C VAL A 66 -9.16 1.67 5.53
N ASP A 67 -8.09 0.96 5.84
CA ASP A 67 -7.57 0.79 7.20
C ASP A 67 -6.04 0.84 7.12
N ARG A 68 -5.42 1.83 7.76
CA ARG A 68 -3.97 2.07 7.74
C ARG A 68 -3.44 2.10 6.29
N ASP A 69 -2.73 1.05 5.86
CA ASP A 69 -2.20 0.89 4.50
C ASP A 69 -3.01 -0.08 3.61
N LEU A 70 -4.08 -0.69 4.13
CA LEU A 70 -5.05 -1.47 3.36
C LEU A 70 -6.04 -0.57 2.65
N TYR A 71 -6.36 -0.95 1.41
CA TYR A 71 -7.42 -0.34 0.63
C TYR A 71 -7.87 -1.29 -0.49
N ILE A 72 -9.11 -1.13 -0.94
CA ILE A 72 -9.62 -1.85 -2.10
C ILE A 72 -9.19 -1.18 -3.41
N THR A 73 -8.78 -2.01 -4.37
CA THR A 73 -8.65 -1.62 -5.77
C THR A 73 -9.49 -2.53 -6.64
N VAL A 74 -10.09 -1.98 -7.69
CA VAL A 74 -10.88 -2.75 -8.65
C VAL A 74 -10.45 -2.40 -10.07
N TYR A 75 -10.31 -3.42 -10.90
CA TYR A 75 -9.98 -3.30 -12.32
C TYR A 75 -11.04 -4.01 -13.17
N ASP A 76 -11.28 -3.52 -14.37
CA ASP A 76 -11.94 -4.34 -15.39
C ASP A 76 -10.96 -5.37 -15.99
N MET A 77 -11.47 -6.27 -16.83
CA MET A 77 -10.66 -7.30 -17.48
C MET A 77 -9.69 -6.78 -18.56
N ASN A 78 -9.71 -5.48 -18.86
CA ASN A 78 -8.81 -4.81 -19.81
C ASN A 78 -7.71 -3.99 -19.12
N GLY A 79 -7.75 -3.86 -17.79
CA GLY A 79 -6.75 -3.15 -17.00
C GLY A 79 -7.10 -1.71 -16.67
N LYS A 80 -8.33 -1.26 -16.98
CA LYS A 80 -8.84 0.03 -16.53
C LYS A 80 -9.13 -0.04 -15.04
N THR A 81 -8.68 0.96 -14.29
CA THR A 81 -8.98 1.05 -12.85
C THR A 81 -10.39 1.62 -12.64
N LEU A 82 -11.24 0.86 -11.96
CA LEU A 82 -12.63 1.21 -11.65
C LEU A 82 -12.78 1.83 -10.26
N ALA A 83 -11.97 1.38 -9.30
CA ALA A 83 -11.89 1.96 -7.96
C ALA A 83 -10.47 1.83 -7.41
N HIS A 84 -10.04 2.83 -6.63
CA HIS A 84 -8.75 2.82 -5.94
C HIS A 84 -8.83 3.61 -4.64
N GLY A 85 -9.16 2.92 -3.53
CA GLY A 85 -9.48 3.54 -2.23
C GLY A 85 -8.38 4.48 -1.71
N ALA A 86 -7.10 4.22 -1.97
CA ALA A 86 -6.02 5.12 -1.54
C ALA A 86 -5.70 6.28 -2.51
N ASN A 87 -6.00 6.17 -3.81
CA ASN A 87 -5.54 7.11 -4.83
C ASN A 87 -6.60 7.29 -5.93
N PRO A 88 -7.56 8.22 -5.73
CA PRO A 88 -8.63 8.48 -6.70
C PRO A 88 -8.14 8.89 -8.09
N ARG A 89 -6.92 9.44 -8.21
CA ARG A 89 -6.32 9.82 -9.51
C ARG A 89 -5.98 8.62 -10.41
N MET A 90 -6.08 7.40 -9.90
CA MET A 90 -5.93 6.18 -10.70
C MET A 90 -7.23 5.79 -11.41
N VAL A 91 -8.38 6.19 -10.90
CA VAL A 91 -9.68 5.78 -11.44
C VAL A 91 -9.84 6.32 -12.87
N GLY A 92 -10.32 5.47 -13.76
CA GLY A 92 -10.52 5.80 -15.18
C GLY A 92 -9.30 5.55 -16.07
N LYS A 93 -8.09 5.40 -15.49
CA LYS A 93 -6.86 5.15 -16.26
C LYS A 93 -6.75 3.70 -16.71
N ASP A 94 -6.27 3.52 -17.94
CA ASP A 94 -5.72 2.24 -18.40
C ASP A 94 -4.33 2.07 -17.79
N ASN A 95 -4.18 1.07 -16.92
CA ASN A 95 -2.94 0.77 -16.23
C ASN A 95 -2.34 -0.56 -16.69
N LEU A 96 -2.78 -1.13 -17.81
CA LEU A 96 -2.29 -2.43 -18.30
C LEU A 96 -0.77 -2.41 -18.52
N ASN A 97 -0.24 -1.30 -19.03
CA ASN A 97 1.19 -1.09 -19.28
C ASN A 97 1.90 -0.33 -18.14
N LEU A 98 1.26 -0.13 -16.99
CA LEU A 98 1.90 0.52 -15.85
C LEU A 98 2.96 -0.41 -15.24
N GLN A 99 4.19 0.07 -15.18
CA GLN A 99 5.29 -0.62 -14.51
C GLN A 99 5.41 -0.16 -13.05
N ASP A 100 5.81 -1.08 -12.18
CA ASP A 100 6.36 -0.70 -10.88
C ASP A 100 7.81 -0.19 -11.00
N ALA A 101 8.42 0.19 -9.87
CA ALA A 101 9.80 0.67 -9.83
C ALA A 101 10.86 -0.34 -10.29
N ASN A 102 10.49 -1.63 -10.42
CA ASN A 102 11.37 -2.71 -10.86
C ASN A 102 11.07 -3.13 -12.31
N GLY A 103 10.26 -2.36 -13.05
CA GLY A 103 9.91 -2.64 -14.45
C GLY A 103 8.78 -3.67 -14.62
N LYS A 104 8.11 -4.09 -13.54
CA LYS A 104 7.07 -5.13 -13.58
C LYS A 104 5.72 -4.55 -13.99
N PHE A 105 5.13 -5.11 -15.05
CA PHE A 105 3.75 -4.82 -15.49
C PHE A 105 2.70 -5.48 -14.58
N HIS A 106 2.57 -4.95 -13.36
CA HIS A 106 1.82 -5.60 -12.29
C HIS A 106 0.30 -5.73 -12.55
N VAL A 107 -0.31 -4.85 -13.35
CA VAL A 107 -1.73 -4.99 -13.72
C VAL A 107 -1.91 -6.09 -14.77
N LYS A 108 -1.04 -6.13 -15.79
CA LYS A 108 -1.06 -7.18 -16.81
C LYS A 108 -0.88 -8.57 -16.19
N GLU A 109 0.13 -8.74 -15.35
CA GLU A 109 0.36 -10.01 -14.64
C GLU A 109 -0.87 -10.43 -13.83
N ARG A 110 -1.50 -9.49 -13.10
CA ARG A 110 -2.73 -9.75 -12.35
C ARG A 110 -3.83 -10.31 -13.25
N LEU A 111 -4.08 -9.64 -14.37
CA LEU A 111 -5.10 -10.04 -15.34
C LEU A 111 -4.82 -11.42 -15.93
N ASP A 112 -3.55 -11.73 -16.22
CA ASP A 112 -3.16 -13.06 -16.71
C ASP A 112 -3.42 -14.15 -15.66
N ILE A 113 -3.10 -13.89 -14.39
CA ILE A 113 -3.37 -14.82 -13.28
C ILE A 113 -4.88 -15.06 -13.12
N VAL A 114 -5.70 -14.02 -13.10
CA VAL A 114 -7.16 -14.21 -12.93
C VAL A 114 -7.84 -14.82 -14.14
N LYS A 115 -7.34 -14.58 -15.36
CA LYS A 115 -7.85 -15.26 -16.57
C LYS A 115 -7.62 -16.76 -16.47
N ALA A 116 -6.48 -17.18 -15.91
CA ALA A 116 -6.14 -18.59 -15.76
C ALA A 116 -6.80 -19.26 -14.54
N LYS A 117 -6.90 -18.57 -13.40
CA LYS A 117 -7.23 -19.18 -12.09
C LYS A 117 -8.43 -18.58 -11.38
N GLY A 118 -8.98 -17.47 -11.87
CA GLY A 118 -10.04 -16.69 -11.22
C GLY A 118 -9.59 -15.90 -9.98
N LYS A 119 -8.50 -16.29 -9.31
CA LYS A 119 -7.95 -15.61 -8.13
C LYS A 119 -6.45 -15.82 -8.03
N GLY A 120 -5.80 -15.04 -7.19
CA GLY A 120 -4.37 -15.21 -6.95
C GLY A 120 -3.78 -14.20 -5.98
N GLN A 121 -2.46 -14.22 -5.96
CA GLN A 121 -1.63 -13.25 -5.26
C GLN A 121 -0.43 -12.87 -6.12
N GLN A 122 0.12 -11.68 -5.91
CA GLN A 122 1.34 -11.23 -6.57
C GLN A 122 2.09 -10.25 -5.66
N GLU A 123 3.39 -10.12 -5.89
CA GLU A 123 4.23 -9.09 -5.27
C GLU A 123 4.70 -8.06 -6.31
N PHE A 124 4.68 -6.78 -5.94
CA PHE A 124 5.17 -5.67 -6.77
C PHE A 124 5.50 -4.46 -5.88
N ALA A 125 6.28 -3.50 -6.38
CA ALA A 125 6.58 -2.28 -5.64
C ALA A 125 5.51 -1.21 -5.87
N PHE A 126 5.03 -0.53 -4.83
CA PHE A 126 4.05 0.55 -4.99
C PHE A 126 4.19 1.62 -3.91
N LEU A 127 3.66 2.80 -4.17
CA LEU A 127 3.61 3.89 -3.18
C LEU A 127 2.76 3.45 -1.99
N ASN A 128 3.36 3.39 -0.80
CA ASN A 128 2.63 3.18 0.43
C ASN A 128 1.92 4.48 0.86
N PRO A 129 0.59 4.47 1.07
CA PRO A 129 -0.16 5.67 1.44
C PRO A 129 0.22 6.24 2.81
N MET A 130 0.78 5.45 3.73
CA MET A 130 1.23 5.91 5.05
C MET A 130 2.64 6.51 4.99
N THR A 131 3.62 5.78 4.45
CA THR A 131 5.03 6.21 4.48
C THR A 131 5.40 7.14 3.32
N LYS A 132 4.59 7.17 2.26
CA LYS A 132 4.88 7.89 1.00
C LYS A 132 6.15 7.40 0.30
N GLN A 133 6.60 6.19 0.61
CA GLN A 133 7.73 5.54 -0.03
C GLN A 133 7.27 4.43 -0.98
N ILE A 134 8.08 4.12 -1.99
CA ILE A 134 7.88 2.93 -2.81
C ILE A 134 8.35 1.72 -2.00
N GLU A 135 7.44 0.81 -1.71
CA GLU A 135 7.69 -0.35 -0.86
C GLU A 135 7.14 -1.64 -1.51
N PRO A 136 7.70 -2.82 -1.17
CA PRO A 136 7.13 -4.09 -1.61
C PRO A 136 5.71 -4.29 -1.07
N LYS A 137 4.79 -4.68 -1.95
CA LYS A 137 3.40 -4.97 -1.61
C LYS A 137 3.04 -6.40 -1.99
N LEU A 138 2.48 -7.15 -1.05
CA LEU A 138 1.83 -8.44 -1.32
C LEU A 138 0.34 -8.20 -1.54
N MET A 139 -0.14 -8.48 -2.75
CA MET A 139 -1.51 -8.20 -3.19
C MET A 139 -2.26 -9.49 -3.44
N PHE A 140 -3.46 -9.59 -2.88
CA PHE A 140 -4.42 -10.66 -3.13
C PHE A 140 -5.56 -10.14 -4.00
N PHE A 141 -6.10 -11.01 -4.85
CA PHE A 141 -7.17 -10.61 -5.76
C PHE A 141 -8.03 -11.77 -6.19
N GLU A 142 -9.29 -11.47 -6.49
CA GLU A 142 -10.29 -12.41 -6.98
C GLU A 142 -11.15 -11.73 -8.05
N LYS A 143 -11.42 -12.48 -9.12
CA LYS A 143 -12.34 -12.11 -10.19
C LYS A 143 -13.76 -12.39 -9.76
N ILE A 144 -14.64 -11.42 -9.98
CA ILE A 144 -16.09 -11.58 -9.91
C ILE A 144 -16.68 -10.98 -11.19
N ASP A 145 -17.41 -11.79 -11.94
CA ASP A 145 -17.98 -11.42 -13.25
C ASP A 145 -16.95 -10.82 -14.21
N ASP A 146 -17.04 -9.51 -14.48
CA ASP A 146 -16.20 -8.75 -15.40
C ASP A 146 -15.17 -7.84 -14.70
N ILE A 147 -15.00 -8.00 -13.38
CA ILE A 147 -14.07 -7.19 -12.58
C ILE A 147 -13.12 -8.03 -11.73
N VAL A 148 -12.01 -7.42 -11.34
CA VAL A 148 -11.00 -7.97 -10.43
C VAL A 148 -10.93 -7.09 -9.20
N VAL A 149 -11.35 -7.62 -8.05
CA VAL A 149 -11.24 -6.94 -6.75
C VAL A 149 -9.95 -7.38 -6.09
N ALA A 150 -9.23 -6.42 -5.51
CA ALA A 150 -7.92 -6.69 -4.94
C ALA A 150 -7.68 -5.87 -3.66
N CYS A 151 -6.93 -6.46 -2.72
CA CYS A 151 -6.42 -5.81 -1.51
C CYS A 151 -5.04 -6.38 -1.16
N GLY A 152 -4.16 -5.60 -0.54
CA GLY A 152 -2.81 -6.03 -0.22
C GLY A 152 -2.16 -5.24 0.89
N SER A 153 -1.16 -5.84 1.53
CA SER A 153 -0.38 -5.28 2.63
C SER A 153 1.05 -4.96 2.20
N TYR A 154 1.66 -3.94 2.78
CA TYR A 154 3.04 -3.58 2.50
C TYR A 154 4.01 -4.29 3.46
N LYS A 155 5.20 -4.62 2.94
CA LYS A 155 6.33 -5.08 3.77
C LYS A 155 7.24 -3.88 4.04
N ALA A 156 7.86 -3.85 5.23
CA ALA A 156 8.95 -2.91 5.46
C ALA A 156 10.07 -3.18 4.44
N GLY A 157 10.57 -2.11 3.83
CA GLY A 157 11.71 -2.15 2.91
C GLY A 157 13.04 -2.30 3.64
#